data_AF-A0A3M1AQQ5-F1
#
_entry.id   AF-A0A3M1AQQ5-F1
#
_cell.length_a   1.000
_cell.length_b   1.000
_cell.length_c   1.000
_cell.angle_alpha   90.00
_cell.angle_beta   90.00
_cell.angle_gamma   90.00
#
_symmetry.space_group_name_H-M   'P 1'
#
loop_
_entity.id
_entity.type
_entity.pdbx_description
1 polymer ?
#
loop_
_entity_poly.entity_id
_entity_poly.type
_entity_poly.pdbx_seq_one_letter_code
_entity_poly.pdbx_strand_id
1 'polypeptide(L)'
;MGDFPSESVEKRWKVLQQRYREGLPDRLREMARYLRGIADPKNGGAHLEALHRIAHGMAGSSGIFGFPHLGICARELERLLRSIQEENRRPDSSEETKIADLIEELERIAAETPPEGKPV
;
A
#
# COMPACT_ATOMS: atom_id res chain seq x y z
N MET A 1 -22.31 -10.95 36.22
CA MET A 1 -21.01 -10.26 36.14
C MET A 1 -20.35 -10.69 34.85
N GLY A 2 -20.60 -9.95 33.76
CA GLY A 2 -19.97 -10.20 32.46
C GLY A 2 -19.01 -9.06 32.21
N ASP A 3 -17.75 -9.23 32.58
CA ASP A 3 -16.70 -8.26 32.29
C ASP A 3 -16.27 -8.48 30.84
N PHE A 4 -16.59 -7.52 29.97
CA PHE A 4 -16.48 -7.64 28.53
C PHE A 4 -15.01 -7.50 28.07
N PRO A 5 -14.42 -8.49 27.38
CA PRO A 5 -13.13 -8.31 26.71
C PRO A 5 -13.19 -7.38 25.48
N SER A 6 -14.38 -6.94 25.04
CA SER A 6 -14.58 -6.18 23.79
C SER A 6 -13.98 -4.77 23.82
N GLU A 7 -14.14 -4.02 24.91
CA GLU A 7 -13.59 -2.64 24.99
C GLU A 7 -12.07 -2.60 24.84
N SER A 8 -11.36 -3.62 25.34
CA SER A 8 -9.91 -3.72 25.23
C SER A 8 -9.46 -4.07 23.81
N VAL A 9 -10.21 -4.91 23.10
CA VAL A 9 -9.94 -5.26 21.70
C VAL A 9 -10.24 -4.07 20.80
N GLU A 10 -11.37 -3.38 20.99
CA GLU A 10 -11.75 -2.18 20.23
C GLU A 10 -10.76 -1.02 20.43
N LYS A 11 -10.30 -0.77 21.66
CA LYS A 11 -9.27 0.25 21.93
C LYS A 11 -7.95 -0.08 21.22
N ARG A 12 -7.49 -1.33 21.30
CA ARG A 12 -6.27 -1.78 20.59
C ARG A 12 -6.43 -1.68 19.08
N TRP A 13 -7.61 -2.01 18.57
CA TRP A 13 -7.93 -1.92 17.16
C TRP A 13 -7.86 -0.48 16.63
N LYS A 14 -8.49 0.46 17.34
CA LYS A 14 -8.42 1.90 16.99
C LYS A 14 -6.98 2.42 17.00
N VAL A 15 -6.15 1.98 17.94
CA VAL A 15 -4.72 2.35 17.98
C VAL A 15 -3.97 1.80 16.75
N LEU A 16 -4.25 0.56 16.33
CA LEU A 16 -3.63 -0.02 15.14
C LEU A 16 -4.08 0.69 13.85
N GLN A 17 -5.37 1.01 13.73
CA GLN A 17 -5.90 1.81 12.62
C GLN A 17 -5.29 3.21 12.57
N GLN A 18 -5.12 3.85 13.73
CA GLN A 18 -4.51 5.18 13.82
C GLN A 18 -3.04 5.13 13.39
N ARG A 19 -2.26 4.18 13.89
CA ARG A 19 -0.86 3.99 13.49
C ARG A 19 -0.71 3.66 12.01
N TYR A 20 -1.63 2.86 11.47
CA TYR A 20 -1.65 2.57 10.04
C TYR A 20 -1.82 3.87 9.24
N ARG A 21 -2.81 4.70 9.59
CA ARG A 21 -3.06 6.00 8.94
C ARG A 21 -1.87 6.94 9.05
N GLU A 22 -1.29 7.07 10.25
CA GLU A 22 -0.13 7.94 10.48
C GLU A 22 1.09 7.51 9.66
N GLY A 23 1.25 6.20 9.41
CA GLY A 23 2.34 5.66 8.60
C GLY A 23 2.07 5.63 7.09
N LEU A 24 0.84 5.87 6.62
CA LEU A 24 0.52 5.84 5.18
C LEU A 24 1.30 6.88 4.36
N PRO A 25 1.36 8.17 4.77
CA PRO A 25 2.11 9.18 4.01
C PRO A 25 3.58 8.83 3.83
N ASP A 26 4.22 8.27 4.86
CA ASP A 26 5.63 7.88 4.79
C ASP A 26 5.84 6.72 3.83
N ARG A 27 4.96 5.70 3.87
CA ARG A 27 5.00 4.57 2.92
C ARG A 27 4.81 5.02 1.48
N LEU A 28 3.88 5.94 1.22
CA LEU A 28 3.63 6.47 -0.11
C LEU A 28 4.83 7.28 -0.64
N ARG A 29 5.44 8.11 0.22
CA ARG A 29 6.69 8.81 -0.13
C ARG A 29 7.84 7.84 -0.43
N GLU A 30 7.93 6.72 0.30
CA GLU A 30 8.89 5.67 -0.01
C GLU A 30 8.63 5.04 -1.38
N MET A 31 7.37 4.74 -1.71
CA MET A 31 7.00 4.21 -3.03
C MET A 31 7.40 5.18 -4.15
N ALA A 32 7.06 6.47 -4.01
CA ALA A 32 7.46 7.50 -4.96
C ALA A 32 9.00 7.59 -5.12
N ARG A 33 9.76 7.36 -4.04
CA ARG A 33 11.23 7.30 -4.11
C ARG A 33 11.72 6.09 -4.89
N TYR A 34 11.14 4.90 -4.66
CA TYR A 34 11.53 3.69 -5.38
C TYR A 34 11.14 3.76 -6.85
N LEU A 35 9.98 4.33 -7.19
CA LEU A 35 9.54 4.59 -8.56
C LEU A 35 10.62 5.34 -9.37
N ARG A 36 11.20 6.41 -8.81
CA ARG A 36 12.26 7.17 -9.51
C ARG A 36 13.52 6.35 -9.79
N GLY A 37 13.73 5.26 -9.06
CA GLY A 37 14.91 4.39 -9.19
C GLY A 37 14.69 3.19 -10.11
N ILE A 38 13.46 2.89 -10.57
CA ILE A 38 13.21 1.66 -11.35
C ILE A 38 13.91 1.67 -12.71
N ALA A 39 14.14 2.85 -13.28
CA ALA A 39 14.86 3.05 -14.53
C ALA A 39 16.40 2.93 -14.37
N ASP A 40 16.93 2.85 -13.14
CA ASP A 40 18.37 2.70 -12.90
C ASP A 40 18.86 1.35 -13.44
N PRO A 41 19.84 1.31 -14.36
CA PRO A 41 20.32 0.06 -14.93
C PRO A 41 21.00 -0.90 -13.94
N LYS A 42 21.51 -0.39 -12.82
CA LYS A 42 22.21 -1.16 -11.79
C LYS A 42 21.26 -1.56 -10.66
N ASN A 43 20.36 -0.65 -10.27
CA ASN A 43 19.54 -0.81 -9.07
C ASN A 43 18.04 -1.02 -9.35
N GLY A 44 17.59 -0.90 -10.59
CA GLY A 44 16.16 -0.92 -10.95
C GLY A 44 15.40 -2.15 -10.44
N GLY A 45 16.03 -3.33 -10.48
CA GLY A 45 15.45 -4.56 -9.93
C GLY A 45 15.23 -4.50 -8.40
N ALA A 46 16.15 -3.90 -7.65
CA ALA A 46 16.01 -3.72 -6.20
C ALA A 46 14.93 -2.68 -5.86
N HIS A 47 14.81 -1.62 -6.67
CA HIS A 47 13.73 -0.63 -6.55
C HIS A 47 12.36 -1.26 -6.84
N LEU A 48 12.27 -2.09 -7.88
CA LEU A 48 11.05 -2.83 -8.22
C LEU A 48 10.63 -3.80 -7.11
N GLU A 49 11.59 -4.52 -6.51
CA GLU A 49 11.33 -5.41 -5.38
C GLU A 49 10.86 -4.65 -4.13
N ALA A 50 11.45 -3.48 -3.86
CA ALA A 50 11.02 -2.63 -2.76
C ALA A 50 9.58 -2.12 -2.95
N LEU A 51 9.23 -1.69 -4.17
CA LEU A 51 7.84 -1.33 -4.52
C LEU A 51 6.88 -2.49 -4.29
N HIS A 52 7.24 -3.69 -4.77
CA HIS A 52 6.39 -4.88 -4.62
C HIS A 52 6.13 -5.22 -3.16
N ARG A 53 7.15 -5.15 -2.29
CA ARG A 53 6.99 -5.39 -0.85
C ARG A 53 6.05 -4.39 -0.18
N ILE A 54 6.15 -3.10 -0.52
CA ILE A 54 5.26 -2.08 0.05
C ILE A 54 3.83 -2.30 -0.45
N ALA A 55 3.63 -2.54 -1.75
CA ALA A 55 2.33 -2.81 -2.34
C ALA A 55 1.67 -4.07 -1.74
N HIS A 56 2.43 -5.16 -1.59
CA HIS A 56 1.98 -6.38 -0.92
C HIS A 56 1.52 -6.13 0.52
N GLY A 57 2.34 -5.41 1.29
CA GLY A 57 2.01 -5.04 2.66
C GLY A 57 0.74 -4.20 2.75
N MET A 58 0.56 -3.24 1.84
CA MET A 58 -0.64 -2.41 1.76
C MET A 58 -1.86 -3.23 1.35
N ALA A 59 -1.78 -4.04 0.30
CA ALA A 59 -2.87 -4.89 -0.18
C ALA A 59 -3.35 -5.89 0.89
N GLY A 60 -2.43 -6.45 1.69
CA GLY A 60 -2.75 -7.40 2.75
C GLY A 60 -3.31 -6.78 4.03
N SER A 61 -3.09 -5.49 4.29
CA SER A 61 -3.42 -4.86 5.59
C SER A 61 -4.46 -3.74 5.53
N SER A 62 -4.66 -3.11 4.37
CA SER A 62 -5.59 -1.99 4.20
C SER A 62 -7.05 -2.37 4.44
N GLY A 63 -7.51 -3.53 3.95
CA GLY A 63 -8.86 -4.03 4.19
C GLY A 63 -9.13 -4.34 5.66
N ILE A 64 -8.10 -4.78 6.40
CA ILE A 64 -8.17 -5.02 7.84
C ILE A 64 -8.38 -3.69 8.58
N PHE A 65 -7.75 -2.60 8.15
CA PHE A 65 -7.78 -1.32 8.86
C PHE A 65 -8.86 -0.33 8.40
N GLY A 66 -9.80 -0.75 7.55
CA GLY A 66 -10.91 0.11 7.10
C GLY A 66 -10.59 0.97 5.88
N PHE A 67 -9.63 0.53 5.05
CA PHE A 67 -9.24 1.19 3.80
C PHE A 67 -9.42 0.25 2.59
N PRO A 68 -10.64 -0.22 2.28
CA PRO A 68 -10.87 -1.21 1.22
C PRO A 68 -10.43 -0.72 -0.16
N HIS A 69 -10.72 0.54 -0.51
CA HIS A 69 -10.31 1.14 -1.78
C HIS A 69 -8.80 1.23 -1.93
N LEU A 70 -8.08 1.59 -0.85
CA LEU A 70 -6.62 1.59 -0.81
C LEU A 70 -6.06 0.19 -1.07
N GLY A 71 -6.71 -0.85 -0.54
CA GLY A 71 -6.34 -2.24 -0.77
C GLY A 71 -6.53 -2.73 -2.19
N ILE A 72 -7.62 -2.32 -2.83
CA ILE A 72 -7.89 -2.64 -4.23
C ILE A 72 -6.79 -2.04 -5.11
N CYS A 73 -6.52 -0.74 -4.97
CA CYS A 73 -5.47 -0.07 -5.75
C CYS A 73 -4.07 -0.66 -5.47
N ALA A 74 -3.74 -0.95 -4.21
CA ALA A 74 -2.47 -1.58 -3.85
C ALA A 74 -2.32 -2.99 -4.42
N ARG A 75 -3.44 -3.75 -4.52
CA ARG A 75 -3.46 -5.09 -5.11
C ARG A 75 -3.23 -5.04 -6.62
N GLU A 76 -3.77 -4.04 -7.31
CA GLU A 76 -3.51 -3.84 -8.73
C GLU A 76 -2.04 -3.54 -8.99
N LEU A 77 -1.44 -2.67 -8.18
CA LEU A 77 -0.02 -2.37 -8.25
C LEU A 77 0.84 -3.60 -7.94
N GLU A 78 0.52 -4.36 -6.87
CA GLU A 78 1.21 -5.60 -6.52
C GLU A 78 1.23 -6.58 -7.70
N ARG A 79 0.08 -6.78 -8.37
CA ARG A 79 -0.02 -7.69 -9.52
C ARG A 79 0.84 -7.27 -10.70
N LEU A 80 0.83 -5.97 -11.03
CA LEU A 80 1.66 -5.43 -12.10
C LEU A 80 3.15 -5.66 -11.82
N LEU A 81 3.59 -5.30 -10.61
CA LEU A 81 4.99 -5.46 -10.18
C LEU A 81 5.41 -6.93 -10.17
N ARG A 82 4.54 -7.82 -9.69
CA ARG A 82 4.79 -9.27 -9.67
C ARG A 82 4.98 -9.83 -11.08
N SER A 83 4.16 -9.43 -12.06
CA SER A 83 4.32 -9.87 -13.47
C SER A 83 5.70 -9.50 -14.01
N ILE A 84 6.13 -8.25 -13.80
CA ILE A 84 7.43 -7.76 -14.26
C ILE A 84 8.59 -8.53 -13.60
N GLN A 85 8.47 -8.81 -12.30
CA GLN A 85 9.45 -9.61 -11.56
C GLN A 85 9.53 -11.06 -12.03
N GLU A 86 8.39 -11.71 -12.29
CA GLU A 86 8.32 -13.10 -12.77
C GLU A 86 8.92 -13.23 -14.18
N GLU A 87 8.77 -12.20 -15.01
CA GLU A 87 9.38 -12.10 -16.34
C GLU A 87 10.86 -11.70 -16.29
N ASN A 88 11.40 -11.40 -15.10
CA ASN A 88 12.78 -10.99 -14.84
C ASN A 88 13.29 -9.90 -15.81
N ARG A 89 12.42 -8.92 -16.06
CA ARG A 89 12.68 -7.82 -16.98
C ARG A 89 12.48 -6.48 -16.31
N ARG A 90 12.83 -5.42 -17.03
CA ARG A 90 12.49 -4.05 -16.63
C ARG A 90 11.08 -3.71 -17.11
N PRO A 91 10.37 -2.84 -16.38
CA PRO A 91 9.15 -2.25 -16.90
C PRO A 91 9.46 -1.47 -18.18
N ASP A 92 8.54 -1.50 -19.13
CA ASP A 92 8.57 -0.60 -20.27
C ASP A 92 7.94 0.76 -19.91
N SER A 93 8.01 1.74 -20.83
CA SER A 93 7.50 3.10 -20.57
C SER A 93 6.00 3.14 -20.25
N SER A 94 5.20 2.22 -20.79
CA SER A 94 3.76 2.12 -20.52
C SER A 94 3.52 1.62 -19.09
N GLU A 95 4.29 0.61 -18.68
CA GLU A 95 4.23 0.06 -17.32
C GLU A 95 4.77 1.03 -16.28
N GLU A 96 5.84 1.76 -16.57
CA GLU A 96 6.36 2.83 -15.70
C GLU A 96 5.29 3.90 -15.45
N THR A 97 4.58 4.31 -16.51
CA THR A 97 3.46 5.27 -16.41
C THR A 97 2.34 4.69 -15.56
N LYS A 98 1.96 3.44 -15.81
CA LYS A 98 0.90 2.77 -15.04
C LYS A 98 1.25 2.59 -13.56
N ILE A 99 2.51 2.30 -13.23
CA ILE A 99 2.99 2.26 -11.85
C ILE A 99 2.86 3.63 -11.20
N ALA A 100 3.23 4.70 -11.92
CA ALA A 100 3.09 6.07 -11.43
C ALA A 100 1.62 6.43 -11.16
N ASP A 101 0.73 6.18 -12.11
CA ASP A 101 -0.71 6.46 -11.98
C ASP A 101 -1.32 5.75 -10.76
N LEU A 102 -0.95 4.48 -10.53
CA LEU A 102 -1.42 3.72 -9.38
C LEU A 102 -0.88 4.28 -8.05
N ILE A 103 0.35 4.78 -8.02
CA ILE A 103 0.92 5.41 -6.81
C ILE A 103 0.22 6.74 -6.54
N GLU A 104 -0.01 7.56 -7.56
CA GLU A 104 -0.77 8.81 -7.42
C GLU A 104 -2.20 8.56 -6.95
N GLU A 105 -2.84 7.49 -7.43
CA GLU A 105 -4.17 7.11 -6.97
C GLU A 105 -4.17 6.63 -5.51
N LEU A 106 -3.16 5.87 -5.09
CA LEU A 106 -2.98 5.52 -3.68
C LEU A 106 -2.81 6.76 -2.79
N GLU A 107 -2.08 7.76 -3.25
CA GLU A 107 -1.92 9.05 -2.55
C GLU A 107 -3.24 9.81 -2.45
N ARG A 108 -4.01 9.87 -3.54
CA ARG A 108 -5.34 10.49 -3.57
C ARG A 108 -6.29 9.80 -2.58
N ILE A 109 -6.42 8.47 -2.66
CA ILE A 109 -7.28 7.69 -1.77
C ILE A 109 -6.89 7.90 -0.31
N ALA A 110 -5.58 7.91 0.00
CA ALA A 110 -5.09 8.11 1.35
C ALA A 110 -5.39 9.53 1.89
N ALA A 111 -5.44 10.54 1.02
CA ALA A 111 -5.80 11.91 1.40
C ALA A 111 -7.32 12.11 1.56
N GLU A 112 -8.13 11.44 0.73
CA GLU A 112 -9.59 11.61 0.67
C GLU A 112 -10.37 10.68 1.61
N THR A 113 -9.80 9.52 1.97
CA THR A 113 -10.53 8.49 2.72
C THR A 113 -10.27 8.57 4.22
N PRO A 114 -11.21 9.08 5.04
CA PRO A 114 -11.24 8.73 6.47
C PRO A 114 -11.48 7.22 6.63
N PRO A 115 -10.98 6.58 7.69
CA PRO A 115 -11.15 5.14 7.90
C PRO A 115 -12.63 4.77 7.89
N GLU A 116 -13.06 3.87 7.01
CA GLU A 116 -14.37 3.27 7.13
C GLU A 116 -14.32 2.25 8.28
N GLY A 117 -14.82 2.66 9.44
CA GLY A 117 -14.94 1.80 10.61
C GLY A 117 -16.34 1.91 11.20
N LYS A 118 -17.26 1.02 10.80
CA LYS A 118 -18.44 0.75 11.62
C LYS A 118 -17.95 0.18 12.96
N PRO A 119 -18.36 0.75 14.11
CA PRO A 119 -18.47 -0.07 15.31
C PRO A 119 -19.63 -1.03 15.06
N VAL A 120 -19.35 -2.34 15.09
CA VAL A 120 -20.39 -3.36 15.32
C VAL A 120 -20.16 -3.95 16.70
#